data_AF-A0A8K0CNQ3-F1
#
_entry.id   AF-A0A8K0CNQ3-F1
#
_cell.length_a   1.000
_cell.length_b   1.000
_cell.length_c   1.000
_cell.angle_alpha   90.00
_cell.angle_beta   90.00
_cell.angle_gamma   90.00
#
_symmetry.space_group_name_H-M   'P 1'
#
loop_
_entity.id
_entity.type
_entity.pdbx_description
1 polymer ?
#
loop_
_entity_poly.entity_id
_entity_poly.type
_entity_poly.pdbx_seq_one_letter_code
_entity_poly.pdbx_strand_id
1 'polypeptide(L)' 'GIYDKNEYFPLKSLRILDVSYNKIHTLHADTFEHIDELETLILKNNPFKFIDSQTLSAIASLVYLK' A
#
# COMPACT_ATOMS: atom_id res chain seq x y z
N GLY A 1 -12.34 17.94 -10.06
CA GLY A 1 -11.80 18.31 -8.73
C GLY A 1 -10.33 18.55 -8.92
N ILE A 2 -9.84 19.71 -8.48
CA ILE A 2 -8.44 20.10 -8.61
C ILE A 2 -7.67 19.26 -7.58
N TYR A 3 -7.13 18.13 -8.02
CA TYR A 3 -6.22 17.34 -7.19
C TYR A 3 -4.84 17.98 -7.34
N ASP A 4 -4.44 18.77 -6.34
CA ASP A 4 -3.08 19.29 -6.27
C ASP A 4 -2.13 18.15 -5.90
N LYS A 5 -1.14 17.90 -6.75
CA LYS A 5 -0.18 16.81 -6.58
C LYS A 5 0.67 17.00 -5.31
N ASN A 6 0.65 18.18 -4.72
CA ASN A 6 1.38 18.53 -3.50
C ASN A 6 0.51 18.48 -2.23
N GLU A 7 -0.81 18.34 -2.34
CA GLU A 7 -1.69 18.13 -1.18
C GLU A 7 -2.00 16.65 -1.01
N TYR A 8 -0.99 15.90 -0.57
CA TYR A 8 -1.21 14.55 -0.06
C TYR A 8 -1.78 14.64 1.35
N PHE A 9 -3.07 14.33 1.49
CA PHE A 9 -3.71 14.19 2.79
C PHE A 9 -3.32 12.83 3.38
N PRO A 10 -2.50 12.79 4.46
CA PRO A 10 -2.14 11.53 5.08
C PRO A 10 -3.42 10.85 5.60
N LEU A 11 -3.63 9.59 5.21
CA LEU A 11 -4.77 8.80 5.67
C LEU A 11 -4.44 8.22 7.05
N LYS A 12 -4.27 9.11 8.04
CA LYS A 12 -3.90 8.79 9.42
C LYS A 12 -4.87 7.88 10.17
N SER A 13 -6.02 7.57 9.58
CA SER A 13 -7.03 6.69 10.18
C SER A 13 -7.23 5.39 9.40
N LEU A 14 -6.51 5.20 8.29
CA LEU A 14 -6.69 4.03 7.44
C LEU A 14 -6.01 2.82 8.07
N ARG A 15 -6.80 1.95 8.70
CA ARG A 15 -6.35 0.71 9.32
C ARG A 15 -6.42 -0.50 8.39
N ILE A 16 -7.37 -0.50 7.46
CA ILE A 16 -7.61 -1.61 6.54
C ILE A 16 -7.61 -1.06 5.12
N LEU A 17 -6.72 -1.59 4.29
CA LEU A 17 -6.62 -1.31 2.86
C LEU A 17 -6.88 -2.60 2.10
N ASP A 18 -8.08 -2.69 1.51
CA ASP A 18 -8.42 -3.76 0.61
C ASP A 18 -8.22 -3.32 -0.84
N VAL A 19 -7.19 -3.86 -1.47
CA VAL A 19 -6.89 -3.69 -2.89
C VAL A 19 -6.97 -5.03 -3.62
N SER A 20 -7.79 -5.95 -3.10
CA SER A 20 -8.03 -7.23 -3.74
C SER A 20 -8.71 -7.08 -5.10
N TYR A 21 -8.55 -8.09 -5.96
CA TYR A 21 -9.15 -8.14 -7.31
C TYR A 21 -8.70 -7.00 -8.24
N ASN A 22 -7.52 -6.43 -8.00
CA ASN A 22 -6.92 -5.45 -8.87
C ASN A 22 -5.88 -6.07 -9.82
N LYS A 23 -5.24 -5.22 -10.62
CA LYS A 23 -4.14 -5.59 -11.52
C LYS A 23 -2.81 -5.03 -11.02
N ILE A 24 -2.58 -5.08 -9.71
CA ILE A 24 -1.35 -4.61 -9.09
C ILE A 24 -0.27 -5.66 -9.34
N HIS A 25 0.84 -5.23 -9.94
CA HIS A 25 1.99 -6.09 -10.26
C HIS A 25 3.17 -5.82 -9.32
N THR A 26 3.33 -4.58 -8.87
CA THR A 26 4.43 -4.11 -8.01
C THR A 26 3.87 -3.09 -7.02
N LEU A 27 4.37 -3.09 -5.79
CA LEU A 27 4.17 -2.02 -4.81
C LEU A 27 5.50 -1.30 -4.62
N HIS A 28 5.50 0.03 -4.68
CA HIS A 28 6.67 0.83 -4.35
C HIS A 28 6.80 0.97 -2.84
N ALA A 29 8.03 1.06 -2.32
CA ALA A 29 8.29 1.29 -0.90
C ALA A 29 7.54 2.52 -0.36
N ASP A 30 7.48 3.56 -1.18
CA ASP A 30 6.87 4.85 -0.86
C ASP A 30 5.34 4.81 -0.90
N THR A 31 4.73 3.72 -1.41
CA THR A 31 3.26 3.57 -1.53
C THR A 31 2.57 3.68 -0.17
N PHE A 32 3.26 3.27 0.89
CA PHE A 32 2.71 3.21 2.23
C PHE A 32 3.33 4.21 3.21
N GLU A 33 4.18 5.12 2.72
CA GLU A 33 4.92 6.08 3.54
C GLU A 33 4.01 7.07 4.29
N HIS A 34 2.74 7.19 3.91
CA HIS A 34 1.81 8.18 4.48
C HIS A 34 0.55 7.53 5.08
N ILE A 35 0.60 6.21 5.31
CA ILE A 35 -0.45 5.41 5.95
C ILE A 35 0.12 4.59 7.12
N ASP A 36 0.75 5.29 8.05
CA ASP A 36 1.47 4.73 9.20
C ASP A 36 0.61 3.85 10.12
N GLU A 37 -0.72 4.03 10.09
CA GLU A 37 -1.68 3.33 10.94
C GLU A 37 -2.32 2.10 10.25
N LEU A 38 -1.79 1.67 9.09
CA LEU A 38 -2.30 0.52 8.37
C LEU A 38 -1.98 -0.79 9.12
N GLU A 39 -3.02 -1.50 9.56
CA GLU A 39 -2.94 -2.78 10.25
C GLU A 39 -3.18 -3.98 9.30
N THR A 40 -3.93 -3.78 8.23
CA THR A 40 -4.37 -4.87 7.35
C THR A 40 -4.32 -4.45 5.88
N LEU A 41 -3.57 -5.21 5.09
CA LEU A 41 -3.42 -5.03 3.65
C LEU A 41 -3.91 -6.29 2.93
N ILE A 42 -5.00 -6.18 2.19
CA ILE A 42 -5.57 -7.30 1.45
C ILE A 42 -5.20 -7.16 -0.03
N LEU A 43 -4.29 -8.03 -0.48
CA LEU A 43 -3.78 -8.06 -1.86
C LEU A 43 -4.33 -9.21 -2.70
N LYS A 44 -5.37 -9.89 -2.20
CA LYS A 44 -5.93 -11.12 -2.79
C LYS A 44 -6.28 -10.91 -4.27
N ASN A 45 -6.00 -11.91 -5.09
CA ASN A 45 -6.39 -11.93 -6.50
C ASN A 45 -5.80 -10.76 -7.33
N ASN A 46 -4.57 -10.35 -7.01
CA ASN A 46 -3.73 -9.51 -7.86
C ASN A 46 -2.69 -10.38 -8.60
N PRO A 47 -2.24 -9.97 -9.79
CA PRO A 47 -1.25 -10.69 -10.60
C PRO A 47 0.18 -10.49 -10.08
N PHE A 48 0.42 -10.67 -8.78
CA PHE A 48 1.77 -10.70 -8.20
C PHE A 48 2.49 -11.97 -8.68
N LYS A 49 3.12 -11.88 -9.85
CA LYS A 49 3.93 -12.97 -10.40
C LYS A 49 5.17 -13.24 -9.56
N PHE A 50 5.78 -12.17 -9.05
CA PHE A 50 6.95 -12.21 -8.18
C PHE A 50 6.84 -11.06 -7.19
N ILE A 51 7.11 -11.33 -5.91
CA ILE A 51 7.35 -10.24 -4.95
C ILE A 51 8.77 -9.77 -5.21
N ASP A 52 8.89 -8.64 -5.91
CA ASP A 52 10.17 -7.99 -6.13
C ASP A 52 10.67 -7.30 -4.86
N SER A 53 11.95 -6.89 -4.85
CA SER A 53 12.56 -6.23 -3.69
C SER A 53 11.83 -4.94 -3.29
N GLN A 54 11.22 -4.25 -4.25
CA GLN A 54 10.43 -3.04 -3.98
C GLN A 54 9.14 -3.36 -3.24
N THR A 55 8.39 -4.37 -3.70
CA THR A 55 7.17 -4.84 -3.06
C THR A 55 7.49 -5.39 -1.67
N LEU A 56 8.60 -6.12 -1.53
CA LEU A 56 9.08 -6.62 -0.24
C LEU A 56 9.44 -5.48 0.71
N SER A 57 10.11 -4.43 0.22
CA SER A 57 10.45 -3.26 1.02
C SER A 57 9.21 -2.48 1.46
N ALA A 58 8.20 -2.39 0.59
CA ALA A 58 6.92 -1.75 0.89
C ALA A 58 6.14 -2.50 1.97
N ILE A 59 6.08 -3.83 1.91
CA ILE A 59 5.42 -4.60 2.98
C ILE A 59 6.27 -4.70 4.25
N ALA A 60 7.60 -4.60 4.16
CA ALA A 60 8.48 -4.60 5.32
C ALA A 60 8.42 -3.28 6.11
N SER A 61 8.10 -2.16 5.46
CA SER A 61 7.84 -0.90 6.17
C SER A 61 6.50 -0.92 6.93
N LEU A 62 5.59 -1.83 6.57
CA LEU A 62 4.37 -2.14 7.33
C LEU A 62 4.72 -3.09 8.48
N VAL A 63 5.41 -2.56 9.50
CA VAL A 63 5.96 -3.28 10.67
C VAL A 63 4.88 -4.03 11.49
N TYR A 64 3.59 -3.80 11.23
CA TYR A 64 2.46 -4.32 12.02
C TYR A 64 1.30 -4.92 11.22
N LEU A 65 1.58 -5.60 10.11
CA LEU A 65 0.56 -6.44 9.46
C LEU A 65 0.19 -7.62 10.36
N LYS A 66 -1.06 -7.64 10.83
CA LYS A 66 -1.66 -8.79 11.52
C LYS A 66 -2.08 -9.90 10.56
#